data_AF-A0A3A8ZNZ8-F1
#
_entry.id   AF-A0A3A8ZNZ8-F1
#
_cell.length_a   1.000
_cell.length_b   1.000
_cell.length_c   1.000
_cell.angle_alpha   90.00
_cell.angle_beta   90.00
_cell.angle_gamma   90.00
#
_symmetry.space_group_name_H-M   'P 1'
#
loop_
_entity.id
_entity.type
_entity.pdbx_description
1 polymer ?
#
loop_
_entity_poly.entity_id
_entity_poly.type
_entity_poly.pdbx_seq_one_letter_code
_entity_poly.pdbx_strand_id
1 'polypeptide(L)'
;MGINGIGANYYQVGYTNNKATKAEEGKSFAEIASQKVTEADRQYCLDRASAAFDTIGAHAPDEVRQAWLEASEETGSNGFSITSDGKHFHIPKLLVQHIIRSHNGEVDPDNILGNSVESAIRVAEKALYDIDHPLSGSPAKSIEVQQETMKERAFYVAFLEKLKGLS
;
A
#
# COMPACT_ATOMS: atom_id res chain seq x y z
N MET A 1 -34.24 24.54 63.62
CA MET A 1 -32.93 23.86 63.48
C MET A 1 -32.65 23.69 62.00
N GLY A 2 -31.68 24.44 61.48
CA GLY A 2 -31.29 24.40 60.08
C GLY A 2 -30.41 23.20 59.78
N ILE A 3 -30.60 22.59 58.62
CA ILE A 3 -29.76 21.52 58.12
C ILE A 3 -28.98 22.09 56.94
N ASN A 4 -27.67 22.23 57.14
CA ASN A 4 -26.72 22.75 56.17
C ASN A 4 -26.65 21.82 54.94
N GLY A 5 -26.96 22.36 53.77
CA GLY A 5 -26.68 21.71 52.49
C GLY A 5 -25.18 21.70 52.24
N ILE A 6 -24.61 20.51 52.18
CA ILE A 6 -23.21 20.23 51.91
C ILE A 6 -22.87 20.70 50.48
N GLY A 7 -21.95 21.66 50.37
CA GLY A 7 -21.36 22.07 49.10
C GLY A 7 -20.45 20.97 48.56
N ALA A 8 -20.88 20.28 47.52
CA ALA A 8 -20.02 19.44 46.70
C ALA A 8 -19.54 20.27 45.50
N ASN A 9 -18.37 20.90 45.67
CA ASN A 9 -17.60 21.47 44.58
C ASN A 9 -17.10 20.33 43.68
N TYR A 10 -17.92 19.91 42.72
CA TYR A 10 -17.42 19.16 41.58
C TYR A 10 -16.64 20.13 40.70
N TYR A 11 -15.31 20.02 40.76
CA TYR A 11 -14.44 20.53 39.72
C TYR A 11 -14.91 19.95 38.38
N GLN A 12 -15.59 20.76 37.56
CA GLN A 12 -15.60 20.54 36.12
C GLN A 12 -14.16 20.77 35.65
N VAL A 13 -13.38 19.69 35.62
CA VAL A 13 -12.17 19.64 34.80
C VAL A 13 -12.67 19.70 33.36
N GLY A 14 -12.78 20.94 32.86
CA GLY A 14 -12.99 21.19 31.45
C GLY A 14 -11.86 20.49 30.71
N TYR A 15 -12.20 19.59 29.80
CA TYR A 15 -11.29 19.15 28.77
C TYR A 15 -10.89 20.40 27.98
N THR A 16 -9.75 20.98 28.33
CA THR A 16 -9.09 21.97 27.49
C THR A 16 -8.51 21.18 26.32
N ASN A 17 -9.26 21.15 25.22
CA ASN A 17 -8.76 20.70 23.92
C ASN A 17 -7.65 21.65 23.48
N ASN A 18 -6.44 21.42 23.97
CA ASN A 18 -5.26 22.08 23.44
C ASN A 18 -4.96 21.48 22.07
N LYS A 19 -4.96 22.36 21.06
CA LYS A 19 -4.73 22.14 19.62
C LYS A 19 -5.94 21.69 18.81
N ALA A 20 -6.98 22.51 18.81
CA ALA A 20 -7.71 22.72 17.56
C ALA A 20 -6.75 23.45 16.60
N THR A 21 -6.09 22.69 15.71
CA THR A 21 -5.61 23.26 14.44
C THR A 21 -6.78 24.02 13.83
N LYS A 22 -6.57 25.30 13.51
CA LYS A 22 -7.59 26.17 12.88
C LYS A 22 -8.40 25.35 11.89
N ALA A 23 -9.72 25.26 12.12
CA ALA A 23 -10.62 24.69 11.13
C ALA A 23 -10.30 25.39 9.81
N GLU A 24 -9.93 24.63 8.77
CA GLU A 24 -9.78 25.18 7.44
C GLU A 24 -11.12 25.84 7.08
N GLU A 25 -11.09 27.16 6.90
CA GLU A 25 -12.29 27.97 6.74
C GLU A 25 -13.17 27.39 5.63
N GLY A 26 -14.36 26.89 6.01
CA GLY A 26 -15.38 26.42 5.06
C GLY A 26 -15.65 24.91 4.98
N LYS A 27 -14.84 24.04 5.61
CA LYS A 27 -15.04 22.58 5.54
C LYS A 27 -15.85 22.02 6.72
N SER A 28 -16.75 21.08 6.44
CA SER A 28 -17.49 20.33 7.47
C SER A 28 -16.57 19.34 8.20
N PHE A 29 -16.89 18.98 9.46
CA PHE A 29 -16.18 17.92 10.19
C PHE A 29 -16.10 16.62 9.38
N ALA A 30 -17.19 16.24 8.70
CA ALA A 30 -17.23 15.05 7.87
C ALA A 30 -16.23 15.14 6.70
N GLU A 31 -16.09 16.31 6.10
CA GLU A 31 -15.14 16.53 5.00
C GLU A 31 -13.69 16.48 5.47
N ILE A 32 -13.40 17.09 6.62
CA ILE A 32 -12.07 17.03 7.25
C ILE A 32 -11.74 15.58 7.62
N ALA A 33 -12.69 14.85 8.21
CA ALA A 33 -12.50 13.45 8.57
C ALA A 33 -12.23 12.59 7.33
N SER A 34 -13.01 12.74 6.25
CA SER A 34 -12.78 12.02 4.99
C SER A 34 -11.41 12.34 4.39
N GLN A 35 -11.01 13.61 4.34
CA GLN A 35 -9.69 14.01 3.85
C GLN A 35 -8.57 13.37 4.68
N LYS A 36 -8.68 13.42 6.01
CA LYS A 36 -7.68 12.83 6.92
C LYS A 36 -7.58 11.32 6.78
N VAL A 37 -8.69 10.63 6.57
CA VAL A 37 -8.69 9.18 6.30
C VAL A 37 -7.98 8.89 4.98
N THR A 38 -8.28 9.62 3.91
CA THR A 38 -7.61 9.45 2.61
C THR A 38 -6.11 9.74 2.68
N GLU A 39 -5.70 10.79 3.39
CA GLU A 39 -4.29 11.12 3.62
C GLU A 39 -3.57 9.99 4.39
N ALA A 40 -4.20 9.46 5.44
CA ALA A 40 -3.65 8.37 6.23
C ALA A 40 -3.53 7.07 5.43
N ASP A 41 -4.55 6.72 4.64
CA ASP A 41 -4.52 5.54 3.76
C ASP A 41 -3.42 5.67 2.69
N ARG A 42 -3.24 6.87 2.10
CA ARG A 42 -2.15 7.14 1.15
C ARG A 42 -0.78 6.96 1.79
N GLN A 43 -0.57 7.56 2.97
CA GLN A 43 0.68 7.42 3.70
C GLN A 43 0.97 5.96 4.05
N TYR A 44 -0.03 5.23 4.56
CA TYR A 44 0.10 3.82 4.84
C TYR A 44 0.50 3.02 3.59
N CYS A 45 -0.13 3.30 2.45
CA CYS A 45 0.17 2.64 1.19
C CYS A 45 1.62 2.85 0.77
N LEU A 46 2.13 4.09 0.87
CA LEU A 46 3.52 4.43 0.57
C LEU A 46 4.52 3.76 1.52
N ASP A 47 4.26 3.79 2.82
CA ASP A 47 5.11 3.12 3.82
C ASP A 47 5.19 1.61 3.53
N ARG A 48 4.05 1.01 3.16
CA ARG A 48 3.97 -0.40 2.81
C ARG A 48 4.63 -0.70 1.47
N ALA A 49 4.53 0.20 0.50
CA ALA A 49 5.20 0.08 -0.79
C ALA A 49 6.71 0.11 -0.63
N SER A 50 7.24 0.99 0.21
CA SER A 50 8.67 1.05 0.54
C SER A 50 9.13 -0.27 1.17
N ALA A 51 8.41 -0.77 2.19
CA ALA A 51 8.74 -2.04 2.84
C ALA A 51 8.67 -3.25 1.88
N ALA A 52 7.69 -3.25 0.96
CA ALA A 52 7.58 -4.25 -0.09
C ALA A 52 8.79 -4.20 -1.02
N PHE A 53 9.20 -3.00 -1.44
CA PHE A 53 10.37 -2.80 -2.28
C PHE A 53 11.65 -3.32 -1.62
N ASP A 54 11.87 -3.00 -0.34
CA ASP A 54 13.06 -3.44 0.40
C ASP A 54 13.16 -4.97 0.51
N THR A 55 12.03 -5.68 0.35
CA THR A 55 12.00 -7.17 0.32
C THR A 55 12.45 -7.74 -1.03
N ILE A 56 12.24 -7.02 -2.15
CA ILE A 56 12.39 -7.59 -3.52
C ILE A 56 13.40 -6.85 -4.41
N GLY A 57 13.87 -5.71 -3.93
CA GLY A 57 14.64 -4.72 -4.66
C GLY A 57 15.99 -4.42 -4.02
N ALA A 58 16.56 -5.37 -3.27
CA ALA A 58 17.81 -5.18 -2.53
C ALA A 58 18.98 -4.63 -3.38
N HIS A 59 18.98 -4.93 -4.68
CA HIS A 59 20.00 -4.47 -5.63
C HIS A 59 19.44 -3.58 -6.75
N ALA A 60 18.17 -3.21 -6.68
CA ALA A 60 17.54 -2.41 -7.71
C ALA A 60 18.03 -0.93 -7.64
N PRO A 61 18.22 -0.27 -8.79
CA PRO A 61 18.57 1.15 -8.85
C PRO A 61 17.54 2.05 -8.17
N ASP A 62 17.95 3.23 -7.72
CA ASP A 62 17.06 4.18 -7.04
C ASP A 62 15.93 4.67 -7.96
N GLU A 63 16.17 4.74 -9.27
CA GLU A 63 15.16 5.10 -10.27
C GLU A 63 14.04 4.04 -10.33
N VAL A 64 14.38 2.75 -10.13
CA VAL A 64 13.41 1.67 -10.04
C VAL A 64 12.60 1.77 -8.74
N ARG A 65 13.24 2.14 -7.63
CA ARG A 65 12.55 2.44 -6.35
C ARG A 65 11.59 3.60 -6.51
N GLN A 66 12.01 4.68 -7.16
CA GLN A 66 11.16 5.84 -7.38
C GLN A 66 9.95 5.48 -8.25
N ALA A 67 10.17 4.80 -9.38
CA ALA A 67 9.09 4.33 -10.25
C ALA A 67 8.08 3.43 -9.49
N TRP A 68 8.57 2.59 -8.58
CA TRP A 68 7.73 1.74 -7.73
C TRP A 68 6.84 2.58 -6.81
N LEU A 69 7.42 3.53 -6.07
CA LEU A 69 6.68 4.38 -5.13
C LEU A 69 5.66 5.28 -5.84
N GLU A 70 6.02 5.85 -6.99
CA GLU A 70 5.11 6.65 -7.81
C GLU A 70 3.95 5.81 -8.35
N ALA A 71 4.21 4.57 -8.80
CA ALA A 71 3.15 3.66 -9.23
C ALA A 71 2.23 3.25 -8.06
N SER A 72 2.80 3.09 -6.87
CA SER A 72 2.01 2.82 -5.66
C SER A 72 1.13 3.98 -5.27
N GLU A 73 1.64 5.20 -5.36
CA GLU A 73 0.89 6.42 -5.10
C GLU A 73 -0.27 6.60 -6.07
N GLU A 74 -0.02 6.38 -7.36
CA GLU A 74 -1.01 6.57 -8.44
C GLU A 74 -2.16 5.56 -8.33
N THR A 75 -1.84 4.32 -7.97
CA THR A 75 -2.80 3.21 -7.99
C THR A 75 -3.41 2.89 -6.62
N GLY A 76 -2.85 3.46 -5.55
CA GLY A 76 -3.20 3.10 -4.17
C GLY A 76 -2.84 1.65 -3.81
N SER A 77 -1.91 1.04 -4.55
CA SER A 77 -1.46 -0.35 -4.36
C SER A 77 0.02 -0.41 -4.01
N ASN A 78 0.37 -1.14 -2.95
CA ASN A 78 1.77 -1.29 -2.51
C ASN A 78 2.56 -2.37 -3.27
N GLY A 79 2.04 -2.87 -4.40
CA GLY A 79 2.62 -3.98 -5.16
C GLY A 79 2.49 -5.36 -4.49
N PHE A 80 2.14 -5.42 -3.20
CA PHE A 80 1.99 -6.64 -2.41
C PHE A 80 0.52 -6.97 -2.05
N SER A 81 -0.44 -6.22 -2.61
CA SER A 81 -1.89 -6.43 -2.41
C SER A 81 -2.30 -6.54 -0.94
N ILE A 82 -1.69 -5.70 -0.10
CA ILE A 82 -1.98 -5.59 1.35
C ILE A 82 -2.82 -4.34 1.55
N THR A 83 -4.03 -4.48 2.05
CA THR A 83 -4.89 -3.32 2.35
C THR A 83 -4.48 -2.61 3.65
N SER A 84 -4.98 -1.40 3.88
CA SER A 84 -4.65 -0.62 5.09
C SER A 84 -5.09 -1.27 6.40
N ASP A 85 -6.11 -2.13 6.36
CA ASP A 85 -6.54 -2.98 7.47
C ASP A 85 -5.75 -4.29 7.59
N GLY A 86 -4.65 -4.45 6.83
CA GLY A 86 -3.73 -5.58 6.92
C GLY A 86 -4.26 -6.88 6.29
N LYS A 87 -5.36 -6.84 5.54
CA LYS A 87 -5.89 -8.01 4.84
C LYS A 87 -5.10 -8.31 3.57
N HIS A 88 -4.99 -9.60 3.29
CA HIS A 88 -4.51 -10.14 2.02
C HIS A 88 -5.67 -10.86 1.34
N PHE A 89 -5.99 -10.47 0.11
CA PHE A 89 -7.05 -11.13 -0.66
C PHE A 89 -6.49 -12.14 -1.67
N HIS A 90 -5.23 -11.99 -2.09
CA HIS A 90 -4.52 -12.98 -2.91
C HIS A 90 -3.01 -12.88 -2.71
N ILE A 91 -2.28 -13.86 -3.25
CA ILE A 91 -0.81 -13.86 -3.27
C ILE A 91 -0.36 -13.06 -4.51
N PRO A 92 0.37 -11.94 -4.34
CA PRO A 92 0.89 -11.15 -5.46
C PRO A 92 1.87 -11.94 -6.30
N LYS A 93 1.94 -11.65 -7.60
CA LYS A 93 2.83 -12.33 -8.54
C LYS A 93 4.30 -12.20 -8.19
N LEU A 94 4.73 -11.04 -7.69
CA LEU A 94 6.10 -10.86 -7.21
C LEU A 94 6.41 -11.76 -6.00
N LEU A 95 5.46 -11.93 -5.08
CA LEU A 95 5.63 -12.84 -3.95
C LEU A 95 5.66 -14.31 -4.40
N VAL A 96 4.87 -14.68 -5.42
CA VAL A 96 4.98 -16.01 -6.04
C VAL A 96 6.39 -16.23 -6.62
N GLN A 97 6.96 -15.23 -7.30
CA GLN A 97 8.34 -15.32 -7.82
C GLN A 97 9.35 -15.48 -6.69
N HIS A 98 9.27 -14.67 -5.64
CA HIS A 98 10.11 -14.80 -4.43
C HIS A 98 10.08 -16.23 -3.88
N ILE A 99 8.88 -16.78 -3.67
CA ILE A 99 8.68 -18.11 -3.10
C ILE A 99 9.29 -19.19 -4.01
N ILE A 100 9.09 -19.10 -5.33
CA ILE A 100 9.65 -20.05 -6.29
C ILE A 100 11.18 -20.02 -6.26
N ARG A 101 11.79 -18.83 -6.27
CA ARG A 101 13.25 -18.67 -6.21
C ARG A 101 13.83 -19.23 -4.93
N SER A 102 13.21 -18.91 -3.80
CA SER A 102 13.58 -19.43 -2.48
C SER A 102 13.47 -20.95 -2.43
N HIS A 103 12.37 -21.52 -2.93
CA HIS A 103 12.18 -22.97 -3.01
C HIS A 103 13.22 -23.67 -3.88
N ASN A 104 13.64 -23.04 -4.98
CA ASN A 104 14.64 -23.57 -5.91
C ASN A 104 16.08 -23.40 -5.39
N GLY A 105 16.30 -22.71 -4.27
CA GLY A 105 17.63 -22.43 -3.73
C GLY A 105 18.45 -21.49 -4.61
N GLU A 106 17.80 -20.56 -5.32
CA GLU A 106 18.49 -19.51 -6.06
C GLU A 106 19.35 -18.66 -5.12
N VAL A 107 20.53 -18.24 -5.59
CA VAL A 107 21.37 -17.30 -4.84
C VAL A 107 20.66 -15.96 -4.84
N ASP A 108 20.41 -15.43 -3.65
CA ASP A 108 19.72 -14.15 -3.43
C ASP A 108 18.26 -14.12 -3.97
N PRO A 109 17.35 -14.89 -3.35
CA PRO A 109 15.97 -15.00 -3.79
C PRO A 109 15.18 -13.68 -3.65
N ASP A 110 15.71 -12.72 -2.89
CA ASP A 110 15.14 -11.40 -2.66
C ASP A 110 15.50 -10.41 -3.77
N ASN A 111 16.52 -10.68 -4.60
CA ASN A 111 16.87 -9.82 -5.72
C ASN A 111 16.01 -10.09 -6.97
N ILE A 112 14.71 -9.88 -6.83
CA ILE A 112 13.74 -10.18 -7.89
C ILE A 112 13.81 -9.15 -8.99
N LEU A 113 13.84 -7.85 -8.63
CA LEU A 113 13.88 -6.75 -9.60
C LEU A 113 15.22 -6.65 -10.35
N GLY A 114 16.27 -7.30 -9.85
CA GLY A 114 17.61 -7.24 -10.41
C GLY A 114 18.30 -5.90 -10.14
N ASN A 115 19.33 -5.59 -10.93
CA ASN A 115 20.19 -4.43 -10.76
C ASN A 115 20.11 -3.41 -11.91
N SER A 116 19.11 -3.51 -12.79
CA SER A 116 18.91 -2.58 -13.90
C SER A 116 17.42 -2.27 -14.13
N VAL A 117 17.15 -1.19 -14.87
CA VAL A 117 15.79 -0.86 -15.30
C VAL A 117 15.22 -1.97 -16.17
N GLU A 118 16.01 -2.55 -17.07
CA GLU A 118 15.58 -3.62 -17.97
C GLU A 118 15.26 -4.92 -17.22
N SER A 119 15.99 -5.24 -16.12
CA SER A 119 15.62 -6.39 -15.28
C SER A 119 14.28 -6.16 -14.58
N ALA A 120 14.04 -4.96 -14.07
CA ALA A 120 12.77 -4.61 -13.45
C ALA A 120 11.60 -4.65 -14.47
N ILE A 121 11.83 -4.16 -15.71
CA ILE A 121 10.84 -4.24 -16.80
C ILE A 121 10.47 -5.70 -17.07
N ARG A 122 11.45 -6.59 -17.27
CA ARG A 122 11.18 -8.01 -17.54
C ARG A 122 10.35 -8.67 -16.44
N VAL A 123 10.64 -8.34 -15.18
CA VAL A 123 9.90 -8.87 -14.02
C VAL A 123 8.46 -8.38 -14.01
N ALA A 124 8.25 -7.07 -14.24
CA ALA A 124 6.92 -6.47 -14.25
C ALA A 124 6.09 -6.94 -15.46
N GLU A 125 6.70 -7.11 -16.64
CA GLU A 125 6.04 -7.70 -17.81
C GLU A 125 5.63 -9.15 -17.55
N LYS A 126 6.49 -9.95 -16.91
CA LYS A 126 6.15 -11.31 -16.51
C LYS A 126 5.00 -11.34 -15.50
N ALA A 127 5.05 -10.49 -14.48
CA ALA A 127 4.00 -10.41 -13.47
C ALA A 127 2.64 -10.03 -14.11
N LEU A 128 2.63 -9.06 -15.01
CA LEU A 128 1.44 -8.65 -15.75
C LEU A 128 0.92 -9.78 -16.66
N TYR A 129 1.82 -10.46 -17.38
CA TYR A 129 1.47 -11.62 -18.20
C TYR A 129 0.83 -12.73 -17.35
N ASP A 130 1.39 -13.06 -16.19
CA ASP A 130 0.88 -14.09 -15.28
C ASP A 130 -0.49 -13.72 -14.66
N ILE A 131 -0.84 -12.44 -14.59
CA ILE A 131 -2.18 -11.96 -14.19
C ILE A 131 -3.17 -12.17 -15.33
N ASP A 132 -2.79 -11.78 -16.55
CA ASP A 132 -3.65 -11.84 -17.74
C ASP A 132 -3.81 -13.28 -18.27
N HIS A 133 -2.91 -14.19 -17.88
CA HIS A 133 -2.91 -15.61 -18.28
C HIS A 133 -2.94 -16.53 -17.05
N PRO A 134 -4.05 -16.59 -16.30
CA PRO A 134 -4.17 -17.45 -15.14
C PRO A 134 -4.09 -18.93 -15.53
N LEU A 135 -3.57 -19.76 -14.60
CA LEU A 135 -3.48 -21.21 -14.82
C LEU A 135 -4.86 -21.82 -15.06
N SER A 136 -4.93 -22.75 -16.01
CA SER A 136 -6.15 -23.51 -16.30
C SER A 136 -6.64 -24.25 -15.06
N GLY A 137 -7.95 -24.25 -14.83
CA GLY A 137 -8.56 -24.88 -13.66
C GLY A 137 -8.49 -24.06 -12.37
N SER A 138 -8.05 -22.80 -12.43
CA SER A 138 -8.13 -21.89 -11.28
C SER A 138 -9.59 -21.76 -10.80
N PRO A 139 -9.87 -21.88 -9.50
CA PRO A 139 -11.22 -21.72 -8.97
C PRO A 139 -11.77 -20.32 -9.26
N ALA A 140 -13.10 -20.20 -9.30
CA ALA A 140 -13.75 -18.91 -9.42
C ALA A 140 -13.30 -18.00 -8.26
N LYS A 141 -12.76 -16.82 -8.61
CA LYS A 141 -12.30 -15.82 -7.64
C LYS A 141 -13.50 -15.10 -7.02
N SER A 142 -13.47 -14.84 -5.71
CA SER A 142 -14.45 -13.94 -5.08
C SER A 142 -14.34 -12.52 -5.67
N ILE A 143 -15.35 -11.69 -5.44
CA ILE A 143 -15.36 -10.31 -5.96
C ILE A 143 -14.16 -9.53 -5.42
N GLU A 144 -13.84 -9.70 -4.13
CA GLU A 144 -12.72 -9.04 -3.46
C GLU A 144 -11.38 -9.48 -4.09
N VAL A 145 -11.20 -10.78 -4.33
CA VAL A 145 -10.00 -11.31 -5.00
C VAL A 145 -9.85 -10.74 -6.40
N GLN A 146 -10.95 -10.57 -7.14
CA GLN A 146 -10.93 -9.98 -8.47
C GLN A 146 -10.54 -8.49 -8.42
N GLN A 147 -11.12 -7.72 -7.49
CA GLN A 147 -10.80 -6.31 -7.30
C GLN A 147 -9.33 -6.09 -6.96
N GLU A 148 -8.78 -6.86 -6.02
CA GLU A 148 -7.37 -6.74 -5.66
C GLU A 148 -6.44 -7.24 -6.77
N THR A 149 -6.84 -8.28 -7.54
CA THR A 149 -6.10 -8.66 -8.76
C THR A 149 -6.07 -7.50 -9.77
N MET A 150 -7.17 -6.78 -9.94
CA MET A 150 -7.23 -5.62 -10.84
C MET A 150 -6.37 -4.45 -10.35
N LYS A 151 -6.30 -4.21 -9.04
CA LYS A 151 -5.38 -3.22 -8.45
C LYS A 151 -3.91 -3.61 -8.62
N GLU A 152 -3.58 -4.88 -8.40
CA GLU A 152 -2.23 -5.39 -8.68
C GLU A 152 -1.87 -5.22 -10.16
N ARG A 153 -2.81 -5.53 -11.05
CA ARG A 153 -2.64 -5.30 -12.49
C ARG A 153 -2.39 -3.82 -12.81
N ALA A 154 -3.20 -2.93 -12.27
CA ALA A 154 -3.06 -1.48 -12.47
C ALA A 154 -1.70 -0.98 -11.98
N PHE A 155 -1.25 -1.47 -10.83
CA PHE A 155 0.08 -1.18 -10.30
C PHE A 155 1.19 -1.56 -11.29
N TYR A 156 1.19 -2.78 -11.83
CA TYR A 156 2.23 -3.19 -12.79
C TYR A 156 2.17 -2.42 -14.11
N VAL A 157 0.98 -2.01 -14.56
CA VAL A 157 0.85 -1.15 -15.75
C VAL A 157 1.51 0.21 -15.50
N ALA A 158 1.15 0.89 -14.40
CA ALA A 158 1.74 2.18 -14.03
C ALA A 158 3.26 2.07 -13.80
N PHE A 159 3.70 0.99 -13.13
CA PHE A 159 5.12 0.74 -12.90
C PHE A 159 5.89 0.54 -14.22
N LEU A 160 5.34 -0.24 -15.15
CA LEU A 160 5.94 -0.46 -16.47
C LEU A 160 6.03 0.82 -17.30
N GLU A 161 4.99 1.67 -17.28
CA GLU A 161 5.02 2.96 -17.97
C GLU A 161 6.15 3.84 -17.46
N LYS A 162 6.33 3.92 -16.14
CA LYS A 162 7.41 4.69 -15.52
C LYS A 162 8.79 4.11 -15.85
N LEU A 163 8.97 2.79 -15.75
CA LEU A 163 10.23 2.13 -16.11
C LEU A 163 10.58 2.31 -17.58
N LYS A 164 9.60 2.22 -18.49
CA LYS A 164 9.82 2.43 -19.94
C LYS A 164 10.17 3.89 -20.26
N GLY A 165 9.77 4.85 -19.42
CA GLY A 165 10.23 6.23 -19.51
C GLY A 165 11.68 6.45 -19.08
N LEU A 166 12.30 5.48 -18.41
CA LEU A 166 13.69 5.51 -17.93
C LEU A 166 14.67 4.73 -18.84
N SER A 167 14.15 3.93 -19.78
CA SER A 167 14.91 3.03 -20.67
C SER A 167 15.31 3.67 -22.00
#